data_AF-A0A7Y0SIB9-F1
#
_entry.id   AF-A0A7Y0SIB9-F1
#
_cell.length_a   1.000
_cell.length_b   1.000
_cell.length_c   1.000
_cell.angle_alpha   90.00
_cell.angle_beta   90.00
_cell.angle_gamma   90.00
#
_symmetry.space_group_name_H-M   'P 1'
#
loop_
_entity.id
_entity.type
_entity.pdbx_description
1 polymer ?
#
loop_
_entity_poly.entity_id
_entity_poly.type
_entity_poly.pdbx_seq_one_letter_code
_entity_poly.pdbx_strand_id
1 'polypeptide(L)'
;GNEDEKLEKLYSDREVFKTVSIDEKYHTIFIDEVQDYEPDWIKNIRDNFLVEKGEMVLFGDQSQNIYERDDKKRESAIVQGF
;
A
#
# COMPACT_ATOMS: atom_id res chain seq x y z
N GLY A 1 18.72 13.18 9.98
CA GLY A 1 17.42 12.52 10.01
C GLY A 1 17.54 11.30 10.88
N ASN A 2 16.62 11.19 11.83
CA ASN A 2 16.34 9.96 12.57
C ASN A 2 16.18 8.79 11.56
N GLU A 3 16.58 7.57 11.92
CA GLU A 3 16.34 6.37 11.10
C GLU A 3 14.84 6.22 10.74
N ASP A 4 13.94 6.56 11.65
CA ASP A 4 12.48 6.52 11.40
C ASP A 4 12.07 7.48 10.27
N GLU A 5 12.60 8.71 10.26
CA GLU A 5 12.31 9.69 9.20
C GLU A 5 12.84 9.22 7.83
N LYS A 6 13.95 8.47 7.82
CA LYS A 6 14.50 7.91 6.58
C LYS A 6 13.63 6.78 6.06
N LEU A 7 13.15 5.90 6.95
CA LEU A 7 12.26 4.80 6.60
C LEU A 7 10.91 5.32 6.11
N GLU A 8 10.34 6.31 6.79
CA GLU A 8 9.08 6.93 6.40
C GLU A 8 9.17 7.57 5.01
N LYS A 9 10.28 8.27 4.73
CA LYS A 9 10.56 8.83 3.41
C LYS A 9 10.74 7.74 2.34
N LEU A 10 11.41 6.63 2.68
CA LEU A 10 11.65 5.52 1.76
C LEU A 10 10.35 4.80 1.37
N TYR A 11 9.50 4.47 2.34
CA TYR A 11 8.26 3.74 2.07
C TYR A 11 7.19 4.59 1.38
N SER A 12 7.22 5.90 1.59
CA SER A 12 6.34 6.86 0.90
C SER A 12 6.84 7.23 -0.51
N ASP A 13 8.06 6.80 -0.88
CA ASP A 13 8.59 7.00 -2.23
C ASP A 13 7.91 6.04 -3.21
N ARG A 14 7.18 6.61 -4.18
CA ARG A 14 6.47 5.84 -5.22
C ARG A 14 7.40 5.26 -6.27
N GLU A 15 8.66 5.68 -6.28
CA GLU A 15 9.70 5.21 -7.18
C GLU A 15 10.65 4.23 -6.48
N VAL A 16 10.36 3.80 -5.25
CA VAL A 16 11.25 2.94 -4.43
C VAL A 16 11.63 1.63 -5.12
N PHE A 17 10.78 1.12 -6.01
CA PHE A 17 11.02 -0.11 -6.77
C PHE A 17 11.46 0.13 -8.23
N LYS A 18 11.59 1.38 -8.69
CA LYS A 18 11.85 1.70 -10.11
C LYS A 18 13.12 1.05 -10.66
N THR A 19 14.13 0.87 -9.82
CA THR A 19 15.43 0.31 -10.20
C THR A 19 15.56 -1.18 -9.88
N VAL A 20 14.49 -1.81 -9.38
CA VAL A 20 14.46 -3.22 -8.99
C VAL A 20 13.61 -3.99 -9.99
N SER A 21 14.14 -5.10 -10.52
CA SER A 21 13.31 -6.03 -11.30
C SER A 21 12.46 -6.84 -10.34
N ILE A 22 11.13 -6.71 -10.47
CA ILE A 22 10.16 -7.51 -9.73
C ILE A 22 9.53 -8.46 -10.73
N ASP A 23 10.06 -9.68 -10.76
CA ASP A 23 9.69 -10.68 -11.76
C ASP A 23 8.44 -11.48 -11.32
N GLU A 24 8.21 -11.59 -10.02
CA GLU A 24 7.06 -12.29 -9.45
C GLU A 24 5.94 -11.31 -9.05
N LYS A 25 4.79 -11.50 -9.69
CA LYS A 25 3.55 -10.76 -9.40
C LYS A 25 2.43 -11.73 -9.04
N TYR A 26 1.51 -11.27 -8.21
CA TYR A 26 0.45 -12.07 -7.63
C TYR A 26 -0.90 -11.77 -8.28
N HIS A 27 -1.70 -12.81 -8.48
CA HIS A 27 -3.07 -12.68 -9.00
C HIS A 27 -4.04 -12.11 -7.98
N THR A 28 -3.79 -12.39 -6.71
CA THR A 28 -4.62 -11.92 -5.60
C THR A 28 -3.72 -11.52 -4.43
N ILE A 29 -3.98 -10.34 -3.85
CA ILE A 29 -3.30 -9.84 -2.66
C ILE A 29 -4.35 -9.51 -1.60
N PHE A 30 -4.14 -10.02 -0.38
CA PHE A 30 -4.95 -9.69 0.78
C PHE A 30 -4.10 -8.88 1.76
N ILE A 31 -4.61 -7.74 2.19
CA ILE A 31 -3.95 -6.88 3.19
C ILE A 31 -4.94 -6.70 4.33
N ASP A 32 -4.54 -7.08 5.54
CA ASP A 32 -5.31 -6.88 6.76
C ASP A 32 -4.79 -5.66 7.54
N GLU A 33 -5.58 -5.17 8.49
CA GLU A 33 -5.26 -3.99 9.32
C GLU A 33 -4.86 -2.75 8.51
N VAL A 34 -5.50 -2.55 7.35
CA VAL A 34 -5.15 -1.48 6.40
C VAL A 34 -5.26 -0.08 7.01
N GLN A 35 -6.01 0.06 8.11
CA GLN A 35 -6.14 1.32 8.82
C GLN A 35 -4.84 1.83 9.46
N ASP A 36 -3.84 0.97 9.63
CA ASP A 36 -2.56 1.35 10.23
C ASP A 36 -1.52 1.78 9.19
N TYR A 37 -1.76 1.42 7.91
CA TYR A 37 -0.82 1.69 6.82
C TYR A 37 -1.06 3.02 6.11
N GLU A 38 0.02 3.60 5.63
CA GLU A 38 -0.02 4.78 4.76
C GLU A 38 -0.56 4.44 3.37
N PRO A 39 -1.42 5.27 2.76
CA PRO A 39 -2.01 4.98 1.45
C PRO A 39 -0.98 4.73 0.35
N ASP A 40 0.17 5.41 0.38
CA ASP A 40 1.20 5.25 -0.64
C ASP A 40 1.94 3.92 -0.54
N TRP A 41 2.00 3.30 0.65
CA TRP A 41 2.56 1.97 0.82
C TRP A 41 1.69 0.93 0.13
N ILE A 42 0.36 1.05 0.28
CA ILE A 42 -0.62 0.18 -0.39
C ILE A 42 -0.53 0.32 -1.91
N LYS A 43 -0.39 1.56 -2.42
CA LYS A 43 -0.20 1.80 -3.86
C LYS A 43 1.12 1.21 -4.36
N ASN A 44 2.19 1.29 -3.57
CA ASN A 44 3.46 0.66 -3.89
C ASN A 44 3.33 -0.87 -4.01
N ILE A 45 2.58 -1.51 -3.11
CA ILE A 45 2.30 -2.95 -3.21
C ILE A 45 1.52 -3.26 -4.50
N ARG A 46 0.44 -2.53 -4.76
CA ARG A 46 -0.40 -2.72 -5.95
C ARG A 46 0.40 -2.58 -7.25
N ASP A 47 1.11 -1.47 -7.43
CA ASP A 47 1.71 -1.12 -8.72
C ASP A 47 2.88 -2.05 -9.09
N ASN A 48 3.54 -2.61 -8.07
CA ASN A 48 4.76 -3.39 -8.26
C ASN A 48 4.52 -4.90 -8.18
N PHE A 49 3.59 -5.36 -7.34
CA PHE A 49 3.42 -6.79 -7.03
C PHE A 49 2.08 -7.38 -7.49
N LEU A 50 1.09 -6.58 -7.88
CA LEU A 50 -0.15 -7.10 -8.46
C LEU A 50 0.00 -7.31 -9.97
N VAL A 51 -0.46 -8.45 -10.47
CA VAL A 51 -0.55 -8.66 -11.93
C VAL A 51 -1.54 -7.69 -12.55
N GLU A 52 -1.40 -7.44 -13.85
CA GLU A 52 -2.45 -6.73 -14.60
C GLU A 52 -3.77 -7.50 -14.46
N LYS A 53 -4.85 -6.82 -14.04
CA LYS A 53 -6.17 -7.40 -13.72
C LYS A 53 -6.18 -8.37 -12.53
N GLY A 54 -5.15 -8.34 -11.69
CA GLY A 54 -5.18 -9.00 -10.38
C GLY A 54 -6.18 -8.32 -9.44
N GLU A 55 -6.54 -9.02 -8.38
CA GLU A 55 -7.42 -8.53 -7.33
C GLU A 55 -6.62 -8.17 -6.07
N MET A 56 -6.89 -7.01 -5.49
CA MET A 56 -6.36 -6.65 -4.18
C MET A 56 -7.53 -6.35 -3.24
N VAL A 57 -7.61 -7.10 -2.14
CA VAL A 57 -8.66 -6.98 -1.13
C VAL A 57 -8.03 -6.41 0.15
N LEU A 58 -8.62 -5.34 0.65
CA LEU A 58 -8.15 -4.62 1.83
C LEU A 58 -9.16 -4.82 2.97
N PHE A 59 -8.69 -5.32 4.11
CA PHE A 59 -9.44 -5.47 5.34
C PHE A 59 -8.89 -4.51 6.39
N GLY A 60 -9.79 -3.97 7.21
CA GLY A 60 -9.42 -3.13 8.34
C GLY A 60 -10.63 -2.47 8.99
N ASP A 61 -10.42 -1.98 10.20
CA ASP A 61 -11.43 -1.27 11.00
C ASP A 61 -10.94 0.15 11.31
N GLN A 62 -11.61 1.16 10.76
CA GLN A 62 -11.23 2.57 10.96
C GLN A 62 -11.36 3.02 12.42
N SER A 63 -12.13 2.31 13.25
CA SER A 63 -12.22 2.58 14.69
C SER A 63 -10.99 2.15 15.48
N GLN A 64 -10.11 1.33 14.88
CA GLN A 64 -8.88 0.81 15.46
C GLN A 64 -7.62 1.46 14.84
N ASN A 65 -7.69 2.71 14.42
CA ASN A 65 -6.54 3.45 13.86
C ASN A 65 -5.57 3.87 14.98
N ILE A 66 -4.63 2.99 15.36
CA ILE A 66 -3.71 3.22 16.49
C ILE A 66 -2.60 4.22 16.17
N TYR A 67 -2.42 4.56 14.88
CA TYR A 67 -1.42 5.51 14.40
C TYR A 67 -2.02 6.86 13.96
N GLU A 68 -3.31 7.10 14.23
CA GLU A 68 -4.05 8.34 13.91
C GLU A 68 -3.84 8.82 12.46
N ARG A 69 -3.79 7.89 11.49
CA ARG A 69 -3.61 8.20 10.06
C ARG A 69 -4.78 9.05 9.54
N ASP A 70 -4.51 9.97 8.59
CA ASP A 70 -5.54 10.82 7.98
C ASP A 70 -6.42 10.02 6.99
N ASP A 71 -7.56 9.56 7.49
CA ASP A 71 -8.52 8.72 6.76
C ASP A 71 -9.07 9.39 5.47
N LYS A 72 -8.97 10.71 5.34
CA LYS A 72 -9.46 11.44 4.16
C LYS A 72 -8.74 11.09 2.86
N LYS A 73 -7.56 10.46 2.93
CA LYS A 73 -6.79 10.03 1.74
C LYS A 73 -7.12 8.62 1.26
N ARG A 74 -8.05 7.90 1.91
CA ARG A 74 -8.35 6.48 1.65
C ARG A 74 -9.51 6.23 0.67
N GLU A 75 -9.89 7.21 -0.16
CA GLU A 75 -10.91 7.00 -1.19
C GLU A 75 -10.46 5.98 -2.25
N SER A 76 -10.74 4.70 -2.01
CA SER A 76 -11.33 3.73 -2.94
C SER A 76 -11.24 2.33 -2.33
N ALA A 77 -12.33 1.87 -1.73
CA ALA A 77 -12.42 0.57 -1.06
C ALA A 77 -12.34 -0.64 -2.02
N ILE A 78 -12.35 -0.43 -3.34
CA ILE A 78 -12.16 -1.50 -4.33
C ILE A 78 -11.41 -0.90 -5.52
N VAL A 79 -10.16 -1.30 -5.73
CA VAL A 79 -9.45 -1.04 -6.99
C VAL A 79 -9.63 -2.28 -7.86
N GLN A 80 -10.73 -2.35 -8.60
CA GLN A 80 -10.87 -3.29 -9.70
C GLN A 80 -10.10 -2.73 -10.90
N GLY A 81 -9.05 -3.42 -11.34
CA GLY A 81 -8.38 -3.11 -12.59
C GLY A 81 -9.32 -3.41 -13.76
N PHE A 82 -9.74 -2.40 -14.51
CA PHE A 82 -10.35 -2.56 -15.82
C PHE A 82 -9.27 -2.74 -16.88
#